data_AF-A0A7C2QRU8-F1
#
_entry.id   AF-A0A7C2QRU8-F1
#
_cell.length_a   1.000
_cell.length_b   1.000
_cell.length_c   1.000
_cell.angle_alpha   90.00
_cell.angle_beta   90.00
_cell.angle_gamma   90.00
#
_symmetry.space_group_name_H-M   'P 1'
#
loop_
_entity.id
_entity.type
_entity.pdbx_description
1 polymer ?
#
loop_
_entity_poly.entity_id
_entity_poly.type
_entity_poly.pdbx_seq_one_letter_code
_entity_poly.pdbx_strand_id
1 'polypeptide(L)'
;MVVRVKVEVRYGDKTVETAAVANSGYETETPELHLPLALARRLGIPLHVLPGESYKVVGGSTHVYVLGEVLVRVTAEDRCSDWVRARAVSVPGEHEVLLSDKLLDALGIEIVRAGLGYWRFSGESPERVRRSTEAQFWVE
;
A
#
# COMPACT_ATOMS: atom_id res chain seq x y z
N MET A 1 14.88 -7.30 -6.92
CA MET A 1 13.56 -7.56 -6.29
C MET A 1 13.17 -6.32 -5.50
N VAL A 2 11.89 -6.08 -5.26
CA VAL A 2 11.38 -5.00 -4.38
C VAL A 2 10.66 -5.64 -3.19
N VAL A 3 10.61 -4.95 -2.04
CA VAL A 3 9.86 -5.44 -0.88
C VAL A 3 8.37 -5.28 -1.16
N ARG A 4 7.66 -6.40 -1.16
CA ARG A 4 6.21 -6.46 -1.10
C ARG A 4 5.78 -7.16 0.17
N VAL A 5 4.76 -6.60 0.81
CA VAL A 5 4.14 -7.16 2.01
C VAL A 5 2.71 -7.54 1.68
N LYS A 6 2.22 -8.59 2.33
CA LYS A 6 0.82 -8.98 2.22
C LYS A 6 0.02 -8.06 3.13
N VAL A 7 -1.02 -7.43 2.58
CA VAL A 7 -1.89 -6.51 3.31
C VAL A 7 -3.33 -6.93 3.14
N GLU A 8 -4.14 -6.64 4.15
CA GLU A 8 -5.57 -6.56 3.99
C GLU A 8 -5.98 -5.09 3.88
N VAL A 9 -6.81 -4.80 2.90
CA VAL A 9 -7.43 -3.49 2.71
C VAL A 9 -8.93 -3.63 2.96
N ARG A 10 -9.48 -2.76 3.79
CA ARG A 10 -10.89 -2.77 4.17
C ARG A 10 -11.55 -1.44 3.83
N TYR A 11 -12.72 -1.55 3.22
CA TYR A 11 -13.65 -0.44 2.95
C TYR A 11 -15.06 -0.88 3.32
N GLY A 12 -15.69 -0.18 4.28
CA GLY A 12 -16.96 -0.60 4.85
C GLY A 12 -16.88 -2.00 5.46
N ASP A 13 -17.74 -2.91 5.00
CA ASP A 13 -17.81 -4.32 5.40
C ASP A 13 -16.91 -5.25 4.56
N LYS A 14 -16.36 -4.77 3.43
CA LYS A 14 -15.54 -5.56 2.52
C LYS A 14 -14.07 -5.46 2.90
N THR A 15 -13.42 -6.61 2.95
CA THR A 15 -11.97 -6.73 3.13
C THR A 15 -11.39 -7.58 2.00
N VAL A 16 -10.31 -7.11 1.39
CA VAL A 16 -9.58 -7.81 0.33
C VAL A 16 -8.11 -7.92 0.72
N GLU A 17 -7.55 -9.11 0.60
CA GLU A 17 -6.13 -9.36 0.78
C GLU A 17 -5.38 -9.17 -0.56
N THR A 18 -4.22 -8.54 -0.52
CA THR A 18 -3.39 -8.27 -1.70
C THR A 18 -1.91 -8.12 -1.33
N ALA A 19 -1.01 -8.24 -2.31
CA ALA A 19 0.36 -7.76 -2.16
C ALA A 19 0.41 -6.23 -2.33
N ALA A 20 1.28 -5.57 -1.55
CA ALA A 20 1.56 -4.15 -1.65
C ALA A 20 3.07 -3.88 -1.63
N VAL A 21 3.54 -3.02 -2.52
CA VAL A 21 4.92 -2.54 -2.59
C VAL A 21 5.19 -1.59 -1.44
N ALA A 22 6.23 -1.89 -0.66
CA ALA A 22 6.72 -1.00 0.37
C ALA A 22 7.61 0.10 -0.24
N ASN A 23 7.03 1.27 -0.49
CA ASN A 23 7.70 2.34 -1.22
C ASN A 23 8.09 3.52 -0.31
N SER A 24 9.31 3.49 0.23
CA SER A 24 9.85 4.61 1.03
C SER A 24 10.12 5.88 0.23
N GLY A 25 10.10 5.84 -1.12
CA GLY A 25 10.24 7.00 -1.99
C GLY A 25 8.89 7.64 -2.36
N TYR A 26 7.78 7.07 -1.89
CA TYR A 26 6.45 7.67 -2.00
C TYR A 26 6.18 8.50 -0.75
N GLU A 27 6.68 9.73 -0.76
CA GLU A 27 6.60 10.66 0.38
C GLU A 27 5.25 11.37 0.44
N THR A 28 4.63 11.36 1.62
CA THR A 28 3.30 11.96 1.86
C THR A 28 3.24 12.58 3.25
N GLU A 29 2.30 13.50 3.49
CA GLU A 29 2.13 14.11 4.83
C GLU A 29 1.37 13.19 5.81
N THR A 30 0.51 12.32 5.28
CA THR A 30 -0.33 11.39 6.04
C THR A 30 -0.26 9.99 5.43
N PRO A 31 -0.55 8.91 6.19
CA PRO A 31 -0.61 7.55 5.64
C PRO A 31 -1.47 7.49 4.38
N GLU A 32 -0.86 7.09 3.26
CA GLU A 32 -1.51 7.04 1.96
C GLU A 32 -1.24 5.71 1.27
N LEU A 33 -2.27 5.20 0.61
CA LEU A 33 -2.28 3.95 -0.13
C LEU A 33 -2.58 4.27 -1.59
N HIS A 34 -1.65 3.92 -2.48
CA HIS A 34 -2.00 3.79 -3.88
C HIS A 34 -2.83 2.51 -4.06
N LEU A 35 -4.06 2.66 -4.56
CA LEU A 35 -5.02 1.60 -4.76
C LEU A 35 -5.43 1.55 -6.24
N PRO A 36 -5.08 0.47 -6.98
CA PRO A 36 -5.52 0.30 -8.36
C PRO A 36 -7.05 0.31 -8.48
N LEU A 37 -7.59 0.90 -9.56
CA LEU A 37 -9.03 1.02 -9.76
C LEU A 37 -9.76 -0.34 -9.75
N ALA A 38 -9.15 -1.39 -10.31
CA ALA A 38 -9.73 -2.74 -10.28
C ALA A 38 -9.91 -3.29 -8.85
N LEU A 39 -8.94 -3.03 -7.95
CA LEU A 39 -9.07 -3.36 -6.53
C LEU A 39 -10.12 -2.46 -5.84
N ALA A 40 -10.14 -1.17 -6.16
CA ALA A 40 -11.16 -0.25 -5.62
C ALA A 40 -12.59 -0.72 -5.97
N ARG A 41 -12.83 -1.17 -7.21
CA ARG A 41 -14.09 -1.79 -7.63
C ARG A 41 -14.40 -3.06 -6.83
N ARG A 42 -13.40 -3.92 -6.63
CA ARG A 42 -13.56 -5.16 -5.85
C ARG A 42 -13.96 -4.88 -4.39
N LEU A 43 -13.40 -3.83 -3.80
CA LEU A 43 -13.75 -3.33 -2.47
C LEU A 43 -15.10 -2.62 -2.43
N GLY A 44 -15.73 -2.35 -3.58
CA GLY A 44 -17.01 -1.63 -3.66
C GLY A 44 -16.89 -0.14 -3.39
N ILE A 45 -15.70 0.44 -3.57
CA ILE A 45 -15.52 1.89 -3.46
C ILE A 45 -16.31 2.56 -4.60
N PRO A 46 -17.15 3.57 -4.31
CA PRO A 46 -17.87 4.30 -5.34
C PRO A 46 -16.88 5.11 -6.20
N LEU A 47 -16.82 4.81 -7.50
CA LEU A 47 -15.89 5.47 -8.44
C LEU A 47 -16.57 6.56 -9.30
N HIS A 48 -17.62 7.20 -8.79
CA HIS A 48 -18.32 8.27 -9.50
C HIS A 48 -17.72 9.63 -9.12
N VAL A 49 -17.28 10.41 -10.12
CA VAL A 49 -16.71 11.77 -9.96
C VAL A 49 -15.65 11.83 -8.85
N LEU A 50 -14.45 11.34 -9.17
CA LEU A 50 -13.33 11.35 -8.25
C LEU A 50 -12.59 12.70 -8.31
N PRO A 51 -12.35 13.38 -7.18
CA PRO A 51 -11.48 14.55 -7.16
C PRO A 51 -10.10 14.20 -7.72
N GLY A 52 -9.64 15.02 -8.66
CA GLY A 52 -8.32 14.93 -9.24
C GLY A 52 -7.32 15.80 -8.48
N GLU A 53 -6.15 15.27 -8.19
CA GLU A 53 -5.01 16.03 -7.66
C GLU A 53 -3.76 15.79 -8.52
N SER A 54 -2.79 16.70 -8.43
CA SER A 54 -1.53 16.59 -9.17
C SER A 54 -0.38 16.35 -8.21
N TYR A 55 0.32 15.23 -8.38
CA TYR A 55 1.41 14.81 -7.52
C TYR A 55 2.73 15.05 -8.24
N LYS A 56 3.75 15.53 -7.51
CA LYS A 56 5.09 15.69 -8.06
C LYS A 56 5.79 14.33 -8.09
N VAL A 57 6.36 13.98 -9.24
CA VAL A 57 7.13 12.74 -9.44
C VAL A 57 8.46 13.05 -10.11
N VAL A 58 9.36 12.06 -10.16
CA VAL A 58 10.58 12.18 -10.96
C VAL A 58 10.18 12.36 -12.43
N GLY A 59 10.54 13.50 -13.01
CA GLY A 59 10.25 13.81 -14.41
C GLY A 59 9.01 14.68 -14.65
N GLY A 60 8.28 15.11 -13.61
CA GLY A 60 7.18 16.05 -13.77
C GLY A 60 6.11 15.91 -12.70
N SER A 61 4.86 15.76 -13.15
CA SER A 61 3.70 15.52 -12.28
C SER A 61 2.84 14.40 -12.83
N THR A 62 2.15 13.69 -11.95
CA THR A 62 1.12 12.70 -12.32
C THR A 62 -0.23 13.10 -11.77
N HIS A 63 -1.30 12.73 -12.48
CA HIS A 63 -2.67 12.96 -12.03
C HIS A 63 -3.12 11.78 -11.15
N VAL A 64 -3.68 12.08 -9.99
CA VAL A 64 -4.21 11.08 -9.06
C VAL A 64 -5.69 11.31 -8.82
N TYR A 65 -6.42 10.22 -8.60
CA TYR A 65 -7.81 10.25 -8.16
C TYR A 65 -7.89 9.96 -6.66
N VAL A 66 -8.61 10.79 -5.91
CA VAL A 66 -8.83 10.57 -4.48
C VAL A 66 -10.04 9.65 -4.28
N LEU A 67 -9.84 8.51 -3.62
CA LEU A 67 -10.84 7.46 -3.42
C LEU A 67 -11.50 7.50 -2.03
N GLY A 68 -11.03 8.36 -1.14
CA GLY A 68 -11.50 8.48 0.25
C GLY A 68 -10.55 7.81 1.25
N GLU A 69 -11.09 7.25 2.32
CA GLU A 69 -10.32 6.57 3.36
C GLU A 69 -10.56 5.05 3.34
N VAL A 70 -9.51 4.29 3.65
CA VAL A 70 -9.56 2.83 3.84
C VAL A 70 -8.82 2.46 5.14
N LEU A 71 -9.10 1.27 5.66
CA LEU A 71 -8.29 0.65 6.70
C LEU A 71 -7.33 -0.35 6.06
N VAL A 72 -6.07 -0.34 6.48
CA VAL A 72 -5.01 -1.23 5.99
C VAL A 72 -4.34 -1.90 7.17
N ARG A 73 -4.01 -3.18 7.05
CA ARG A 73 -3.08 -3.86 7.97
C ARG A 73 -2.16 -4.81 7.21
N VAL A 74 -0.99 -5.07 7.77
CA VAL A 74 -0.07 -6.10 7.28
C VAL A 74 -0.45 -7.44 7.88
N THR A 75 -0.41 -8.48 7.07
CA THR A 75 -0.60 -9.86 7.48
C THR A 75 0.67 -10.65 7.22
N ALA A 76 1.18 -11.33 8.23
CA ALA A 76 2.24 -12.33 8.13
C ALA A 76 1.74 -13.65 8.72
N GLU A 77 2.43 -14.76 8.46
CA GLU A 77 2.07 -16.09 8.94
C GLU A 77 1.93 -16.16 10.47
N ASP A 78 2.73 -15.35 11.17
CA ASP A 78 2.90 -15.36 12.61
C ASP A 78 2.15 -14.24 13.35
N ARG A 79 1.77 -13.16 12.65
CA ARG A 79 1.07 -12.01 13.25
C ARG A 79 0.44 -11.11 12.21
N CYS A 80 -0.47 -10.25 12.67
CA CYS A 80 -0.93 -9.08 11.93
C CYS A 80 -0.46 -7.79 12.61
N SER A 81 -0.38 -6.69 11.86
CA SER A 81 -0.34 -5.34 12.44
C SER A 81 -1.74 -4.92 12.90
N ASP A 82 -1.80 -3.81 13.63
CA ASP A 82 -3.05 -3.10 13.86
C ASP A 82 -3.60 -2.53 12.55
N TRP A 83 -4.90 -2.20 12.55
CA TRP A 83 -5.53 -1.48 11.46
C TRP A 83 -5.11 -0.02 11.47
N VAL A 84 -4.55 0.44 10.36
CA VAL A 84 -4.18 1.84 10.13
C VAL A 84 -5.15 2.45 9.14
N ARG A 85 -5.65 3.64 9.46
CA ARG A 85 -6.43 4.44 8.52
C ARG A 85 -5.51 5.13 7.53
N ALA A 86 -5.79 4.98 6.24
CA ALA A 86 -5.01 5.57 5.17
C ALA A 86 -5.93 6.27 4.18
N ARG A 87 -5.43 7.37 3.62
CA ARG A 87 -6.01 8.00 2.44
C ARG A 87 -5.77 7.08 1.24
N ALA A 88 -6.81 6.76 0.48
CA ALA A 88 -6.70 5.95 -0.73
C ALA A 88 -6.68 6.86 -1.96
N VAL A 89 -5.68 6.66 -2.82
CA VAL A 89 -5.57 7.36 -4.10
C VAL A 89 -5.30 6.38 -5.23
N SER A 90 -5.60 6.76 -6.47
CA SER A 90 -5.35 5.94 -7.65
C SER A 90 -4.61 6.73 -8.72
N VAL A 91 -3.53 6.16 -9.23
CA VAL A 91 -2.77 6.66 -10.37
C VAL A 91 -3.15 5.81 -11.59
N PRO A 92 -3.72 6.38 -12.65
CA PRO A 92 -4.04 5.63 -13.87
C PRO A 92 -2.80 4.94 -14.45
N GLY A 93 -2.93 3.64 -14.75
CA GLY A 93 -1.85 2.83 -15.33
C GLY A 93 -0.91 2.17 -14.31
N GLU A 94 -1.05 2.45 -13.01
CA GLU A 94 -0.38 1.68 -11.96
C GLU A 94 -1.30 0.54 -11.48
N HIS A 95 -0.76 -0.67 -11.49
CA HIS A 95 -1.51 -1.91 -11.27
C HIS A 95 -1.17 -2.60 -9.95
N GLU A 96 -0.13 -2.14 -9.26
CA GLU A 96 0.22 -2.62 -7.92
C GLU A 96 -0.33 -1.69 -6.84
N VAL A 97 -0.52 -2.25 -5.65
CA VAL A 97 -0.78 -1.45 -4.45
C VAL A 97 0.55 -0.92 -3.93
N LEU A 98 0.66 0.37 -3.60
CA LEU A 98 1.87 0.96 -3.02
C LEU A 98 1.56 1.58 -1.66
N LEU A 99 2.44 1.34 -0.70
CA LEU A 99 2.42 1.97 0.63
C LEU A 99 3.32 3.20 0.61
N SER A 100 2.81 4.36 1.05
CA SER A 100 3.62 5.55 1.25
C SER A 100 4.58 5.42 2.44
N ASP A 101 5.56 6.32 2.55
CA ASP A 101 6.50 6.38 3.68
C ASP A 101 5.77 6.41 5.04
N LYS A 102 4.73 7.25 5.17
CA LYS A 102 3.93 7.37 6.40
C LYS A 102 3.11 6.13 6.69
N LEU A 103 2.58 5.47 5.66
CA LEU A 103 1.82 4.25 5.86
C LEU A 103 2.73 3.07 6.25
N LEU A 104 3.95 3.01 5.70
CA LEU A 104 4.95 2.02 6.11
C LEU A 104 5.31 2.13 7.59
N ASP A 105 5.59 3.36 8.04
CA ASP A 105 5.94 3.63 9.43
C ASP A 105 4.76 3.32 10.36
N ALA A 106 3.54 3.75 10.01
CA ALA A 106 2.33 3.47 10.79
C ALA A 106 1.99 1.98 10.89
N LEU A 107 2.30 1.19 9.85
CA LEU A 107 2.12 -0.27 9.85
C LEU A 107 3.27 -1.00 10.57
N GLY A 108 4.32 -0.28 10.99
CA GLY A 108 5.50 -0.84 11.64
C GLY A 108 6.31 -1.73 10.73
N ILE A 109 6.51 -1.35 9.47
CA ILE A 109 7.33 -2.10 8.51
C ILE A 109 8.73 -1.49 8.44
N GLU A 110 9.76 -2.33 8.64
CA GLU A 110 11.14 -1.96 8.37
C GLU A 110 11.66 -2.69 7.12
N ILE A 111 12.13 -1.93 6.13
CA ILE A 111 12.82 -2.47 4.94
C ILE A 111 14.27 -2.78 5.33
N VAL A 112 14.64 -4.06 5.35
CA VAL A 112 15.98 -4.52 5.74
C VAL A 112 16.91 -4.54 4.53
N ARG A 113 16.48 -5.12 3.41
CA ARG A 113 17.22 -5.12 2.13
C ARG A 113 16.25 -5.01 0.96
N ALA A 114 16.02 -3.79 0.48
CA ALA A 114 15.07 -3.50 -0.60
C ALA A 114 15.29 -4.38 -1.84
N GLY A 115 16.53 -4.42 -2.35
CA GLY A 115 16.90 -5.17 -3.56
C GLY A 115 16.74 -6.69 -3.47
N LEU A 116 16.78 -7.25 -2.25
CA LEU A 116 16.58 -8.67 -1.97
C LEU A 116 15.16 -9.00 -1.48
N GLY A 117 14.32 -7.99 -1.28
CA GLY A 117 12.96 -8.19 -0.76
C GLY A 117 12.91 -8.59 0.71
N TYR A 118 13.83 -8.12 1.55
CA TYR A 118 13.83 -8.44 2.99
C TYR A 118 13.25 -7.33 3.84
N TRP A 119 12.35 -7.69 4.76
CA TRP A 119 11.67 -6.77 5.67
C TRP A 119 11.37 -7.43 7.02
N ARG A 120 11.00 -6.65 8.03
CA ARG A 120 10.53 -7.14 9.34
C ARG A 120 9.52 -6.17 9.96
N PHE A 121 8.85 -6.57 11.05
CA PHE A 121 8.10 -5.59 11.83
C PHE A 121 9.03 -4.81 12.76
N SER A 122 8.68 -3.55 13.02
CA SER A 122 9.40 -2.69 13.94
C SER A 122 9.45 -3.29 15.35
N GLY A 123 10.62 -3.19 15.98
CA GLY A 123 10.87 -3.73 17.32
C GLY A 123 11.11 -5.25 17.38
N GLU A 124 11.05 -5.97 16.26
CA GLU A 124 11.43 -7.38 16.23
C GLU A 124 12.96 -7.58 16.24
N SER A 125 13.38 -8.75 16.72
CA SER A 125 14.79 -9.18 16.65
C SER A 125 15.35 -9.01 15.22
N PRO A 126 16.61 -8.56 15.06
CA PRO A 126 17.30 -8.51 13.76
C PRO A 126 17.31 -9.82 12.97
N GLU A 127 17.14 -10.96 13.65
CA GLU A 127 17.10 -12.27 13.02
C GLU A 127 15.72 -12.61 12.41
N ARG A 128 14.65 -11.91 12.82
CA ARG A 128 13.27 -12.17 12.38
C ARG A 128 12.96 -11.45 11.06
N VAL A 129 13.70 -11.83 10.02
CA VAL A 129 13.58 -11.28 8.67
C VAL A 129 12.60 -12.10 7.84
N ARG A 130 11.69 -11.42 7.15
CA ARG A 130 10.72 -12.00 6.22
C ARG A 130 11.12 -11.71 4.79
N ARG A 131 10.70 -12.60 3.89
CA ARG A 131 10.83 -12.40 2.44
C ARG A 131 9.61 -11.67 1.89
N SER A 132 9.83 -10.97 0.79
CA SER A 132 8.79 -10.35 0.00
C SER A 132 7.77 -11.39 -0.45
N THR A 133 6.50 -11.02 -0.44
CA THR A 133 5.48 -11.80 -1.14
C THR A 133 5.61 -11.58 -2.66
N GLU A 134 4.96 -12.44 -3.44
CA GLU A 134 4.91 -12.34 -4.91
C GLU A 134 4.14 -11.09 -5.35
N ALA A 135 4.44 -10.60 -6.56
CA ALA A 135 3.71 -9.48 -7.12
C ALA A 135 2.24 -9.84 -7.38
N GLN A 136 1.34 -8.88 -7.15
CA GLN A 136 -0.06 -9.00 -7.50
C GLN A 136 -0.50 -7.76 -8.25
N PHE A 137 -0.87 -7.97 -9.52
CA PHE A 137 -1.32 -6.92 -10.41
C PHE A 137 -2.84 -6.91 -10.51
N TRP A 138 -3.43 -5.72 -10.42
CA TRP A 138 -4.85 -5.48 -10.56
C TRP A 138 -5.10 -4.81 -11.92
N VAL A 139 -5.39 -5.65 -12.91
CA VAL A 139 -5.80 -5.25 -14.26
C VAL A 139 -7.32 -5.31 -14.37
N GLU A 140 -7.89 -4.49 -15.27
CA GLU A 140 -9.34 -4.46 -15.54
C GLU A 140 -9.85 -5.72 -16.24
#